data_AF-A0A7J3CRQ7-F1
#
_entry.id   AF-A0A7J3CRQ7-F1
#
_cell.length_a   1.000
_cell.length_b   1.000
_cell.length_c   1.000
_cell.angle_alpha   90.00
_cell.angle_beta   90.00
_cell.angle_gamma   90.00
#
_symmetry.space_group_name_H-M   'P 1'
#
loop_
_entity.id
_entity.type
_entity.pdbx_description
1 polymer ?
#
loop_
_entity_poly.entity_id
_entity_poly.type
_entity_poly.pdbx_seq_one_letter_code
_entity_poly.pdbx_strand_id
1 'polypeptide(L)'
;MNKKGGMELSINAIVILIIAMVVLGIGILFIRGMFAKAQTTTFKALTSQETTNPASADRPLVADREVTISTTSPTATLAISVYNTGTSSINDLSISVDKCIATEDIVIGSGSPQDVTSAISFTQITGASVPSNQFSSFSTVIGMKKVQSYSRGGTSYQNANDYPFRPGDAITCTIKATGGGPTPTLSLSTTVIIKVQAAG
;
A
#
# COMPACT_ATOMS: atom_id res chain seq x y z
N MET A 1 -62.67 47.13 -14.07
CA MET A 1 -61.47 47.11 -13.21
C MET A 1 -61.00 45.65 -13.10
N ASN A 2 -59.75 45.34 -13.47
CA ASN A 2 -58.94 44.19 -13.05
C ASN A 2 -57.67 44.10 -13.93
N LYS A 3 -56.67 44.95 -13.65
CA LYS A 3 -55.32 44.90 -14.28
C LYS A 3 -54.20 44.57 -13.29
N LYS A 4 -54.51 44.26 -12.02
CA LYS A 4 -53.51 44.03 -10.96
C LYS A 4 -53.06 42.56 -10.81
N GLY A 5 -53.89 41.59 -11.21
CA GLY A 5 -53.59 40.16 -10.99
C GLY A 5 -52.48 39.56 -11.87
N GLY A 6 -52.18 40.14 -13.03
CA GLY A 6 -51.14 39.61 -13.93
C GLY A 6 -49.71 39.96 -13.53
N MET A 7 -49.54 41.01 -12.71
CA MET A 7 -48.21 41.53 -12.36
C MET A 7 -47.57 40.72 -11.22
N GLU A 8 -48.35 40.24 -10.26
CA GLU A 8 -47.89 39.38 -9.16
C GLU A 8 -47.46 37.99 -9.63
N LEU A 9 -48.08 37.46 -10.69
CA LEU A 9 -47.77 36.12 -11.22
C LEU A 9 -46.36 36.05 -11.83
N SER A 10 -45.89 37.12 -12.48
CA SER A 10 -44.56 37.14 -13.10
C SER A 10 -43.41 37.21 -12.08
N ILE A 11 -43.66 37.87 -10.94
CA ILE A 11 -42.67 38.05 -9.88
C ILE A 11 -42.45 36.72 -9.15
N ASN A 12 -43.51 35.97 -8.89
CA ASN A 12 -43.36 34.68 -8.21
C ASN A 12 -42.62 33.66 -9.10
N ALA A 13 -42.83 33.71 -10.42
CA ALA A 13 -42.15 32.83 -11.37
C ALA A 13 -40.63 33.07 -11.42
N ILE A 14 -40.18 34.33 -11.41
CA ILE A 14 -38.74 34.63 -11.46
C ILE A 14 -38.03 34.24 -10.17
N VAL A 15 -38.71 34.34 -9.02
CA VAL A 15 -38.16 33.91 -7.73
C VAL A 15 -37.91 32.40 -7.71
N ILE A 16 -38.87 31.60 -8.18
CA ILE A 16 -38.71 30.13 -8.25
C ILE A 16 -37.54 29.75 -9.17
N LEU A 17 -37.37 30.46 -10.29
CA LEU A 17 -36.27 30.22 -11.22
C LEU A 17 -34.89 30.48 -10.58
N ILE A 18 -34.75 31.57 -9.82
CA ILE A 18 -33.50 31.90 -9.13
C ILE A 18 -33.21 30.86 -8.04
N ILE A 19 -34.22 30.45 -7.26
CA ILE A 19 -34.05 29.41 -6.24
C ILE A 19 -33.58 28.10 -6.89
N ALA A 20 -34.15 27.71 -8.03
CA ALA A 20 -33.74 26.51 -8.77
C ALA A 20 -32.28 26.59 -9.24
N MET A 21 -31.81 27.73 -9.76
CA MET A 21 -30.41 27.92 -10.15
C MET A 21 -29.45 27.82 -8.96
N VAL A 22 -29.83 28.36 -7.80
CA VAL A 22 -29.01 28.27 -6.57
C VAL A 22 -28.93 26.83 -6.07
N VAL A 23 -30.05 26.12 -6.02
CA VAL A 23 -30.08 24.71 -5.60
C VAL A 23 -29.26 23.83 -6.53
N LEU A 24 -29.33 24.08 -7.85
CA LEU A 24 -28.52 23.35 -8.84
C LEU A 24 -27.02 23.63 -8.68
N GLY A 25 -26.65 24.88 -8.37
CA GLY A 25 -25.27 25.26 -8.05
C GLY A 25 -24.72 24.55 -6.81
N ILE A 26 -25.51 24.47 -5.74
CA ILE A 26 -25.13 23.77 -4.50
C ILE A 26 -25.03 22.25 -4.75
N GLY A 27 -25.94 21.69 -5.55
CA GLY A 27 -25.93 20.27 -5.91
C GLY A 27 -24.62 19.85 -6.59
N ILE A 28 -24.12 20.65 -7.54
CA ILE A 28 -22.85 20.37 -8.23
C ILE A 28 -21.67 20.40 -7.26
N LEU A 29 -21.65 21.36 -6.32
CA LEU A 29 -20.60 21.48 -5.32
C LEU A 29 -20.57 20.26 -4.37
N PHE A 30 -21.74 19.80 -3.94
CA PHE A 30 -21.90 18.63 -3.09
C PHE A 30 -21.41 17.36 -3.77
N ILE A 31 -21.80 17.14 -5.04
CA ILE A 31 -21.37 15.99 -5.84
C ILE A 31 -19.84 15.96 -5.95
N ARG A 32 -19.20 17.11 -6.23
CA ARG A 32 -17.73 17.20 -6.28
C ARG A 32 -17.05 16.87 -4.94
N GLY A 33 -17.61 17.34 -3.82
CA GLY A 33 -17.08 17.04 -2.49
C GLY A 33 -17.20 15.56 -2.11
N MET A 34 -18.31 14.91 -2.47
CA MET A 34 -18.52 13.48 -2.27
C MET A 34 -17.58 12.63 -3.13
N PHE A 35 -17.41 12.94 -4.42
CA PHE A 35 -16.50 12.20 -5.30
C PHE A 35 -15.04 12.33 -4.89
N ALA A 36 -14.60 13.50 -4.42
CA ALA A 36 -13.24 13.68 -3.90
C ALA A 36 -12.96 12.79 -2.68
N LYS A 37 -13.95 12.59 -1.80
CA LYS A 37 -13.85 11.70 -0.64
C LYS A 37 -13.98 10.21 -1.01
N ALA A 38 -14.79 9.90 -2.01
CA ALA A 38 -14.96 8.53 -2.50
C ALA A 38 -13.68 8.04 -3.20
N GLN A 39 -13.05 8.85 -4.05
CA GLN A 39 -11.81 8.44 -4.72
C GLN A 39 -10.71 8.03 -3.73
N THR A 40 -10.53 8.77 -2.62
CA THR A 40 -9.48 8.43 -1.65
C THR A 40 -9.72 7.11 -0.90
N THR A 41 -10.97 6.67 -0.78
CA THR A 41 -11.34 5.42 -0.08
C THR A 41 -11.50 4.24 -1.04
N THR A 42 -12.08 4.45 -2.22
CA THR A 42 -12.29 3.39 -3.22
C THR A 42 -11.00 2.97 -3.91
N PHE A 43 -10.09 3.90 -4.22
CA PHE A 43 -8.78 3.51 -4.77
C PHE A 43 -7.97 2.70 -3.76
N LYS A 44 -8.01 3.06 -2.47
CA LYS A 44 -7.36 2.25 -1.41
C LYS A 44 -7.96 0.85 -1.30
N ALA A 45 -9.29 0.72 -1.41
CA ALA A 45 -9.96 -0.58 -1.38
C ALA A 45 -9.65 -1.45 -2.62
N LEU A 46 -9.49 -0.84 -3.80
CA LEU A 46 -9.17 -1.55 -5.04
C LEU A 46 -7.72 -2.05 -5.06
N THR A 47 -6.74 -1.30 -4.53
CA THR A 47 -5.35 -1.80 -4.41
C THR A 47 -5.21 -2.91 -3.37
N SER A 48 -6.00 -2.88 -2.28
CA SER A 48 -6.07 -3.99 -1.32
C SER A 48 -6.83 -5.21 -1.84
N GLN A 49 -7.58 -5.08 -2.93
CA GLN A 49 -8.38 -6.18 -3.49
C GLN A 49 -7.52 -7.21 -4.24
N GLU A 50 -6.31 -6.86 -4.65
CA GLU A 50 -5.41 -7.81 -5.33
C GLU A 50 -4.80 -8.85 -4.38
N THR A 51 -4.83 -8.58 -3.07
CA THR A 51 -4.52 -9.52 -1.99
C THR A 51 -5.74 -10.33 -1.54
N THR A 52 -6.92 -10.04 -2.09
CA THR A 52 -8.15 -10.80 -1.81
C THR A 52 -8.16 -12.16 -2.52
N ASN A 53 -7.28 -12.39 -3.50
CA ASN A 53 -7.13 -13.74 -4.05
C ASN A 53 -6.20 -14.55 -3.12
N PRO A 54 -6.72 -15.50 -2.31
CA PRO A 54 -5.88 -16.30 -1.44
C PRO A 54 -4.85 -17.06 -2.26
N ALA A 55 -3.70 -17.35 -1.65
CA ALA A 55 -2.68 -18.17 -2.29
C ALA A 55 -3.30 -19.50 -2.76
N SER A 56 -2.93 -19.95 -3.95
CA SER A 56 -3.48 -21.14 -4.60
C SER A 56 -2.36 -22.05 -5.10
N ALA A 57 -2.70 -23.23 -5.62
CA ALA A 57 -1.71 -24.14 -6.18
C ALA A 57 -0.90 -23.51 -7.34
N ASP A 58 -1.53 -22.67 -8.16
CA ASP A 58 -0.87 -21.97 -9.29
C ASP A 58 -0.04 -20.77 -8.83
N ARG A 59 -0.41 -20.17 -7.69
CA ARG A 59 0.26 -19.00 -7.10
C ARG A 59 0.45 -19.22 -5.60
N PRO A 60 1.46 -20.00 -5.20
CA PRO A 60 1.57 -20.48 -3.83
C PRO A 60 2.08 -19.46 -2.83
N LEU A 61 2.53 -18.29 -3.28
CA LEU A 61 2.86 -17.14 -2.44
C LEU A 61 2.22 -15.89 -3.03
N VAL A 62 1.39 -15.22 -2.25
CA VAL A 62 0.72 -13.96 -2.62
C VAL A 62 0.96 -12.97 -1.49
N ALA A 63 1.31 -11.73 -1.82
CA ALA A 63 1.46 -10.63 -0.87
C ALA A 63 0.82 -9.38 -1.45
N ASP A 64 0.57 -8.35 -0.63
CA ASP A 64 0.14 -7.04 -1.13
C ASP A 64 1.15 -6.56 -2.18
N ARG A 65 0.66 -6.20 -3.38
CA ARG A 65 1.56 -5.69 -4.43
C ARG A 65 2.18 -4.36 -4.07
N GLU A 66 1.40 -3.53 -3.39
CA GLU A 66 1.81 -2.19 -3.02
C GLU A 66 1.52 -1.93 -1.54
N VAL A 67 2.54 -1.47 -0.83
CA VAL A 67 2.43 -0.99 0.55
C VAL A 67 2.83 0.47 0.59
N THR A 68 2.02 1.29 1.22
CA THR A 68 2.31 2.72 1.35
C THR A 68 2.81 3.01 2.76
N ILE A 69 3.98 3.63 2.85
CA ILE A 69 4.58 4.07 4.11
C ILE A 69 4.63 5.60 4.10
N SER A 70 4.25 6.22 5.23
CA SER A 70 4.34 7.67 5.39
C SER A 70 5.65 8.03 6.09
N THR A 71 6.20 9.22 5.81
CA THR A 71 7.33 9.75 6.58
C THR A 71 7.00 9.97 8.07
N THR A 72 5.72 10.15 8.43
CA THR A 72 5.26 10.26 9.83
C THR A 72 4.91 8.93 10.47
N SER A 73 4.43 7.97 9.67
CA SER A 73 4.16 6.59 10.09
C SER A 73 5.04 5.67 9.27
N PRO A 74 6.30 5.45 9.71
CA PRO A 74 7.34 4.75 8.96
C PRO A 74 7.10 3.23 8.91
N THR A 75 5.90 2.77 9.22
CA THR A 75 5.50 1.37 9.23
C THR A 75 4.14 1.22 8.57
N ALA A 76 3.94 0.06 7.95
CA ALA A 76 2.70 -0.37 7.35
C ALA A 76 2.54 -1.88 7.52
N THR A 77 1.29 -2.33 7.50
CA THR A 77 0.96 -3.75 7.58
C THR A 77 1.00 -4.35 6.18
N LEU A 78 1.68 -5.48 6.03
CA LEU A 78 1.76 -6.28 4.82
C LEU A 78 1.02 -7.61 5.06
N ALA A 79 0.00 -7.88 4.26
CA ALA A 79 -0.68 -9.16 4.21
C ALA A 79 0.06 -10.12 3.27
N ILE A 80 0.26 -11.36 3.73
CA ILE A 80 0.95 -12.41 2.99
C ILE A 80 0.15 -13.70 3.13
N SER A 81 -0.12 -14.39 2.03
CA SER A 81 -0.75 -15.70 2.00
C SER A 81 0.19 -16.72 1.38
N VAL A 82 0.28 -17.89 2.00
CA VAL A 82 1.09 -19.01 1.53
C VAL A 82 0.20 -20.23 1.35
N TYR A 83 0.28 -20.88 0.18
CA TYR A 83 -0.38 -22.13 -0.11
C TYR A 83 0.64 -23.26 -0.11
N ASN A 84 0.33 -24.33 0.61
CA ASN A 84 1.16 -25.52 0.66
C ASN A 84 0.70 -26.51 -0.41
N THR A 85 1.47 -26.62 -1.49
CA THR A 85 1.25 -27.60 -2.57
C THR A 85 1.69 -29.03 -2.21
N GLY A 86 2.32 -29.20 -1.05
CA GLY A 86 2.79 -30.48 -0.55
C GLY A 86 1.68 -31.33 0.06
N THR A 87 1.93 -32.64 0.11
CA THR A 87 1.05 -33.63 0.74
C THR A 87 1.21 -33.69 2.26
N SER A 88 2.22 -33.02 2.82
CA SER A 88 2.48 -32.93 4.27
C SER A 88 2.39 -31.48 4.75
N SER A 89 2.05 -31.29 6.03
CA SER A 89 2.07 -29.95 6.63
C SER A 89 3.50 -29.38 6.68
N ILE A 90 3.60 -28.07 6.49
CA ILE A 90 4.81 -27.30 6.77
C ILE A 90 4.69 -26.84 8.21
N ASN A 91 5.67 -27.14 9.06
CA ASN A 91 5.58 -26.82 10.50
C ASN A 91 6.55 -25.73 10.96
N ASP A 92 7.47 -25.30 10.09
CA ASP A 92 8.45 -24.24 10.38
C ASP A 92 8.56 -23.27 9.22
N LEU A 93 7.43 -22.67 8.83
CA LEU A 93 7.41 -21.62 7.82
C LEU A 93 8.09 -20.36 8.39
N SER A 94 9.06 -19.87 7.64
CA SER A 94 9.70 -18.58 7.82
C SER A 94 9.45 -17.66 6.63
N ILE A 95 9.02 -16.44 6.89
CA ILE A 95 8.84 -15.40 5.87
C ILE A 95 9.76 -14.24 6.23
N SER A 96 10.62 -13.84 5.30
CA SER A 96 11.60 -12.76 5.46
C SER A 96 11.72 -11.91 4.19
N VAL A 97 12.30 -10.72 4.34
CA VAL A 97 12.78 -9.91 3.21
C VAL A 97 14.13 -10.48 2.77
N ASP A 98 14.27 -10.78 1.48
CA ASP A 98 15.52 -11.25 0.89
C ASP A 98 16.37 -10.07 0.40
N LYS A 99 15.76 -9.21 -0.43
CA LYS A 99 16.44 -8.04 -1.02
C LYS A 99 15.47 -6.90 -1.28
N CYS A 100 15.89 -5.67 -1.01
CA CYS A 100 15.16 -4.46 -1.39
C CYS A 100 16.02 -3.56 -2.27
N ILE A 101 15.43 -3.11 -3.38
CA ILE A 101 16.07 -2.29 -4.40
C ILE A 101 15.31 -0.97 -4.52
N ALA A 102 15.98 0.16 -4.36
CA ALA A 102 15.39 1.48 -4.63
C ALA A 102 15.20 1.68 -6.14
N THR A 103 14.44 2.71 -6.52
CA THR A 103 14.34 3.15 -7.94
C THR A 103 15.33 4.26 -8.27
N GLU A 104 15.93 4.88 -7.26
CA GLU A 104 16.93 5.93 -7.38
C GLU A 104 18.28 5.47 -6.85
N ASP A 105 19.38 6.10 -7.33
CA ASP A 105 20.75 5.81 -6.92
C ASP A 105 21.00 6.18 -5.45
N ILE A 106 20.44 5.38 -4.56
CA ILE A 106 20.58 5.41 -3.11
C ILE A 106 21.50 4.25 -2.72
N VAL A 107 22.58 4.56 -2.02
CA VAL A 107 23.53 3.58 -1.47
C VAL A 107 23.48 3.66 0.05
N ILE A 108 23.36 2.53 0.73
CA ILE A 108 23.31 2.46 2.19
C ILE A 108 24.39 1.49 2.70
N GLY A 109 25.38 2.02 3.41
CA GLY A 109 26.54 1.24 3.87
C GLY A 109 27.43 0.78 2.71
N SER A 110 27.87 -0.49 2.73
CA SER A 110 28.77 -1.10 1.73
C SER A 110 28.04 -1.74 0.54
N GLY A 111 26.75 -1.46 0.35
CA GLY A 111 25.94 -2.02 -0.74
C GLY A 111 26.29 -1.42 -2.10
N SER A 112 25.81 -2.05 -3.18
CA SER A 112 25.79 -1.41 -4.49
C SER A 112 24.83 -0.20 -4.45
N PRO A 113 24.96 0.77 -5.38
CA PRO A 113 23.86 1.67 -5.69
C PRO A 113 22.59 0.84 -5.87
N GLN A 114 21.51 1.28 -5.25
CA GLN A 114 20.17 0.67 -5.25
C GLN A 114 19.91 -0.38 -4.15
N ASP A 115 20.90 -1.05 -3.55
CA ASP A 115 20.59 -1.99 -2.45
C ASP A 115 20.33 -1.23 -1.14
N VAL A 116 19.08 -1.28 -0.70
CA VAL A 116 18.59 -0.55 0.46
C VAL A 116 17.98 -1.46 1.51
N THR A 117 18.28 -2.76 1.45
CA THR A 117 17.72 -3.79 2.34
C THR A 117 17.92 -3.45 3.82
N SER A 118 19.07 -2.88 4.19
CA SER A 118 19.39 -2.48 5.57
C SER A 118 18.56 -1.29 6.11
N ALA A 119 17.91 -0.53 5.22
CA ALA A 119 17.04 0.59 5.57
C ALA A 119 15.56 0.20 5.65
N ILE A 120 15.23 -1.06 5.41
CA ILE A 120 13.87 -1.59 5.57
C ILE A 120 13.82 -2.37 6.88
N SER A 121 12.82 -2.08 7.70
CA SER A 121 12.46 -2.92 8.84
C SER A 121 11.39 -3.92 8.41
N PHE A 122 11.55 -5.17 8.81
CA PHE A 122 10.58 -6.21 8.54
C PHE A 122 10.50 -7.13 9.74
N THR A 123 9.29 -7.36 10.24
CA THR A 123 9.07 -8.34 11.29
C THR A 123 9.00 -9.73 10.67
N GLN A 124 10.03 -10.55 10.90
CA GLN A 124 10.05 -11.91 10.37
C GLN A 124 8.89 -12.74 10.97
N ILE A 125 8.24 -13.54 10.13
CA ILE A 125 7.32 -14.59 10.60
C ILE A 125 8.15 -15.86 10.69
N THR A 126 8.08 -16.58 11.81
CA THR A 126 8.81 -17.84 12.05
C THR A 126 7.96 -18.83 12.83
N GLY A 127 8.13 -20.12 12.59
CA GLY A 127 7.39 -21.18 13.29
C GLY A 127 5.90 -21.23 12.93
N ALA A 128 5.51 -20.63 11.80
CA ALA A 128 4.17 -20.74 11.29
C ALA A 128 3.97 -22.13 10.66
N SER A 129 2.74 -22.65 10.74
CA SER A 129 2.38 -23.89 10.06
C SER A 129 1.39 -23.64 8.93
N VAL A 130 1.52 -24.41 7.86
CA VAL A 130 0.58 -24.42 6.72
C VAL A 130 0.17 -25.86 6.45
N PRO A 131 -1.10 -26.23 6.68
CA PRO A 131 -1.59 -27.58 6.41
C PRO A 131 -1.44 -27.96 4.93
N SER A 132 -1.31 -29.25 4.65
CA SER A 132 -1.20 -29.79 3.27
C SER A 132 -2.41 -29.38 2.42
N ASN A 133 -2.17 -28.94 1.18
CA ASN A 133 -3.19 -28.51 0.22
C ASN A 133 -4.11 -27.38 0.73
N GLN A 134 -3.66 -26.60 1.70
CA GLN A 134 -4.38 -25.43 2.22
C GLN A 134 -3.51 -24.18 2.13
N PHE A 135 -4.16 -23.02 2.19
CA PHE A 135 -3.47 -21.75 2.40
C PHE A 135 -3.55 -21.32 3.86
N SER A 136 -2.59 -20.49 4.26
CA SER A 136 -2.63 -19.75 5.50
C SER A 136 -2.26 -18.30 5.22
N SER A 137 -2.97 -17.38 5.86
CA SER A 137 -2.75 -15.95 5.73
C SER A 137 -2.08 -15.40 6.98
N PHE A 138 -1.12 -14.53 6.76
CA PHE A 138 -0.30 -13.90 7.76
C PHE A 138 -0.32 -12.39 7.55
N SER A 139 -0.07 -11.68 8.63
CA SER A 139 0.06 -10.23 8.64
C SER A 139 1.36 -9.88 9.34
N THR A 140 2.18 -9.07 8.71
CA THR A 140 3.44 -8.59 9.27
C THR A 140 3.59 -7.09 9.10
N VAL A 141 4.53 -6.50 9.82
CA VAL A 141 4.85 -5.08 9.72
C VAL A 141 6.10 -4.91 8.88
N ILE A 142 6.00 -4.09 7.86
CA ILE A 142 7.11 -3.61 7.05
C ILE A 142 7.26 -2.10 7.27
N GLY A 143 8.49 -1.61 7.31
CA GLY A 143 8.77 -0.24 7.67
C GLY A 143 10.08 0.27 7.11
N MET A 144 10.33 1.55 7.38
CA MET A 144 11.59 2.22 7.11
C MET A 144 12.38 2.32 8.41
N LYS A 145 13.68 2.10 8.32
CA LYS A 145 14.63 2.26 9.41
C LYS A 145 15.46 3.52 9.18
N LYS A 146 15.77 4.23 10.25
CA LYS A 146 16.75 5.31 10.23
C LYS A 146 18.13 4.74 9.96
N VAL A 147 18.91 5.39 9.11
CA VAL A 147 20.26 4.93 8.73
C VAL A 147 21.29 6.00 9.03
N GLN A 148 22.39 5.60 9.66
CA GLN A 148 23.42 6.56 10.12
C GLN A 148 24.13 7.28 8.97
N SER A 149 24.25 6.63 7.81
CA SER A 149 24.83 7.20 6.60
C SER A 149 24.20 6.61 5.34
N TYR A 150 24.05 7.44 4.31
CA TYR A 150 23.62 7.04 2.97
C TYR A 150 24.21 7.98 1.92
N SER A 151 24.30 7.54 0.67
CA SER A 151 24.65 8.39 -0.48
C SER A 151 23.51 8.41 -1.48
N ARG A 152 23.17 9.59 -2.02
CA ARG A 152 22.15 9.76 -3.06
C ARG A 152 22.70 10.67 -4.16
N GLY A 153 22.68 10.21 -5.40
CA GLY A 153 23.21 10.99 -6.54
C GLY A 153 24.67 11.42 -6.35
N GLY A 154 25.49 10.56 -5.73
CA GLY A 154 26.90 10.83 -5.42
C GLY A 154 27.14 11.75 -4.22
N THR A 155 26.09 12.29 -3.59
CA THR A 155 26.22 13.10 -2.37
C THR A 155 26.08 12.23 -1.13
N SER A 156 27.10 12.23 -0.27
CA SER A 156 27.11 11.46 0.98
C SER A 156 26.51 12.27 2.14
N TYR A 157 25.62 11.63 2.90
CA TYR A 157 24.99 12.15 4.10
C TYR A 157 25.44 11.32 5.31
N GLN A 158 25.98 11.97 6.34
CA GLN A 158 26.42 11.33 7.59
C GLN A 158 25.81 12.12 8.76
N ASN A 159 25.23 11.43 9.76
CA ASN A 159 24.40 11.97 10.88
C ASN A 159 22.89 12.10 10.64
N ALA A 160 22.28 11.19 9.88
CA ALA A 160 20.83 11.17 9.76
C ALA A 160 20.19 10.22 10.78
N ASN A 161 19.57 10.76 11.83
CA ASN A 161 18.43 10.08 12.46
C ASN A 161 17.17 10.19 11.55
N ASP A 162 17.39 10.25 10.24
CA ASP A 162 16.39 10.51 9.23
C ASP A 162 16.20 9.27 8.37
N TYR A 163 15.09 9.28 7.65
CA TYR A 163 14.81 8.26 6.67
C TYR A 163 15.50 8.61 5.35
N PRO A 164 16.17 7.65 4.69
CA PRO A 164 16.90 7.92 3.44
C PRO A 164 15.96 8.19 2.26
N PHE A 165 14.68 7.81 2.40
CA PHE A 165 13.67 7.92 1.35
C PHE A 165 12.80 9.15 1.51
N ARG A 166 12.53 9.81 0.38
CA ARG A 166 11.66 10.99 0.24
C ARG A 166 10.26 10.58 -0.21
N PRO A 167 9.23 11.41 0.05
CA PRO A 167 7.94 11.26 -0.61
C PRO A 167 8.10 11.15 -2.13
N GLY A 168 7.50 10.11 -2.72
CA GLY A 168 7.61 9.79 -4.15
C GLY A 168 8.61 8.67 -4.47
N ASP A 169 9.54 8.35 -3.57
CA ASP A 169 10.47 7.24 -3.77
C ASP A 169 9.71 5.90 -3.75
N ALA A 170 10.11 4.97 -4.62
CA ALA A 170 9.59 3.62 -4.67
C ALA A 170 10.70 2.59 -4.41
N ILE A 171 10.43 1.61 -3.56
CA ILE A 171 11.37 0.55 -3.20
C ILE A 171 10.74 -0.80 -3.54
N THR A 172 11.45 -1.62 -4.28
CA THR A 172 11.02 -2.95 -4.69
C THR A 172 11.67 -3.98 -3.78
N CYS A 173 10.89 -4.64 -2.93
CA CYS A 173 11.37 -5.67 -2.02
C CYS A 173 10.94 -7.06 -2.50
N THR A 174 11.86 -8.02 -2.43
CA THR A 174 11.60 -9.44 -2.63
C THR A 174 11.37 -10.08 -1.27
N ILE A 175 10.17 -10.61 -1.07
CA ILE A 175 9.79 -11.39 0.09
C ILE A 175 10.01 -12.86 -0.23
N LYS A 176 10.65 -13.59 0.69
CA LYS A 176 10.92 -15.01 0.56
C LYS A 176 10.19 -15.76 1.67
N ALA A 177 9.53 -16.85 1.30
CA ALA A 177 8.94 -17.80 2.22
C ALA A 177 9.70 -19.12 2.12
N THR A 178 10.30 -19.54 3.22
CA THR A 178 11.03 -20.80 3.35
C THR A 178 10.38 -21.66 4.42
N GLY A 179 10.02 -22.91 4.12
CA GLY A 179 9.38 -23.79 5.10
C GLY A 179 9.99 -25.19 5.08
N GLY A 180 10.30 -25.72 6.26
CA GLY A 180 10.78 -27.08 6.45
C GLY A 180 9.64 -28.06 6.75
N GLY A 181 9.69 -29.22 6.09
CA GLY A 181 8.99 -30.45 6.42
C GLY A 181 9.93 -31.64 6.16
N PRO A 182 9.53 -32.89 6.44
CA PRO A 182 10.40 -34.06 6.22
C PRO A 182 10.84 -34.22 4.76
N THR A 183 10.09 -33.66 3.80
CA THR A 183 10.42 -33.45 2.38
C THR A 183 9.16 -32.92 1.68
N PRO A 184 9.21 -32.01 0.68
CA PRO A 184 10.29 -31.11 0.25
C PRO A 184 10.26 -29.74 0.98
N THR A 185 11.40 -29.05 0.94
CA THR A 185 11.58 -27.69 1.48
C THR A 185 10.87 -26.68 0.58
N LEU A 186 9.89 -25.95 1.11
CA LEU A 186 9.23 -24.87 0.39
C LEU A 186 10.21 -23.69 0.28
N SER A 187 10.42 -23.16 -0.93
CA SER A 187 11.16 -21.91 -1.15
C SER A 187 10.45 -21.10 -2.24
N LEU A 188 9.69 -20.10 -1.83
CA LEU A 188 8.92 -19.24 -2.72
C LEU A 188 9.37 -17.79 -2.57
N SER A 189 9.23 -17.00 -3.62
CA SER A 189 9.53 -15.57 -3.60
C SER A 189 8.45 -14.76 -4.32
N THR A 190 8.12 -13.60 -3.78
CA THR A 190 7.22 -12.62 -4.41
C THR A 190 7.78 -11.21 -4.24
N THR A 191 7.36 -10.30 -5.11
CA THR A 191 7.81 -8.90 -5.09
C THR A 191 6.72 -8.00 -4.54
N VAL A 192 7.11 -7.03 -3.71
CA VAL A 192 6.27 -6.01 -3.10
C VAL A 192 6.88 -4.65 -3.39
N ILE A 193 6.04 -3.68 -3.79
CA ILE A 193 6.45 -2.30 -4.03
C ILE A 193 6.07 -1.46 -2.82
N ILE A 194 7.04 -0.82 -2.20
CA ILE A 194 6.86 0.13 -1.11
C ILE A 194 6.87 1.53 -1.69
N LYS A 195 5.76 2.26 -1.54
CA LYS A 195 5.65 3.68 -1.94
C LYS A 195 5.79 4.57 -0.71
N VAL A 196 6.70 5.54 -0.78
CA VAL A 196 6.88 6.53 0.28
C VAL A 196 5.98 7.73 0.00
N GLN A 197 5.12 8.08 0.95
CA GLN A 197 4.22 9.23 0.87
C GLN A 197 4.59 10.32 1.88
N ALA A 198 4.28 11.56 1.53
CA ALA A 198 4.35 12.68 2.45
C ALA A 198 3.27 12.52 3.52
N ALA A 199 3.55 13.01 4.72
CA ALA A 199 2.52 13.23 5.72
C ALA A 199 1.51 14.26 5.18
N GLY A 200 0.24 13.84 5.10
CA GLY A 200 -0.88 14.72 4.77
C GLY A 200 -1.37 15.51 5.97
#